data_AF-A0A6G9SKU9-F1
#
_entry.id   AF-A0A6G9SKU9-F1
#
_cell.length_a   1.000
_cell.length_b   1.000
_cell.length_c   1.000
_cell.angle_alpha   90.00
_cell.angle_beta   90.00
_cell.angle_gamma   90.00
#
_symmetry.space_group_name_H-M   'P 1'
#
loop_
_entity.id
_entity.type
_entity.pdbx_description
1 polymer ?
#
loop_
_entity_poly.entity_id
_entity_poly.type
_entity_poly.pdbx_seq_one_letter_code
_entity_poly.pdbx_strand_id
1 'polypeptide(L)'
;MFLLLSRVLLWLLIGTVVYSLFQRFYPTGNFVGRLVIVIVLIVIALAFLNPNEPAVASLWRMVSFPLKPLGASVLMLIFAAQRIKGGGIDKPGGYLLGWALTILLLSSTPAIAYFLVRAPIATVGNPQLAALERVEYMRLASGSGQLTPSSETLVALGPENTIGNVSDFAANGILPAADMVRSTIALNQFGVKVPPYLLQNPQDIRNRGLRIEDFVPSAETLQVTTQVWESYLNQIYIFLRGPQR
;
A
#
# COMPACT_ATOMS: atom_id res chain seq x y z
N MET A 1 -3.56 -22.09 24.69
CA MET A 1 -2.19 -22.64 24.79
C MET A 1 -1.35 -22.29 23.56
N PHE A 2 -1.79 -22.60 22.33
CA PHE A 2 -1.06 -22.28 21.09
C PHE A 2 -0.68 -20.80 20.94
N LEU A 3 -1.61 -19.87 21.21
CA LEU A 3 -1.35 -18.42 21.10
C LEU A 3 -0.18 -17.94 21.98
N LEU A 4 -0.07 -18.46 23.20
CA LEU A 4 1.04 -18.14 24.11
C LEU A 4 2.35 -18.72 23.58
N LEU A 5 2.35 -19.97 23.11
CA LEU A 5 3.53 -20.61 22.53
C LEU A 5 4.01 -19.86 21.27
N SER A 6 3.11 -19.55 20.35
CA SER A 6 3.43 -18.79 19.14
C SER A 6 3.95 -17.39 19.45
N ARG A 7 3.44 -16.76 20.52
CA ARG A 7 3.95 -15.47 20.99
C ARG A 7 5.37 -15.62 21.50
N VAL A 8 5.61 -16.56 22.43
CA VAL A 8 6.96 -16.82 22.98
C VAL A 8 7.97 -17.18 21.88
N LEU A 9 7.57 -18.01 20.91
CA LEU A 9 8.41 -18.36 19.77
C LEU A 9 8.75 -17.14 18.91
N LEU A 10 7.76 -16.29 18.62
CA LEU A 10 7.94 -15.09 17.83
C LEU A 10 8.84 -14.07 18.56
N TRP A 11 8.73 -14.01 19.89
CA TRP A 11 9.66 -13.24 20.74
C TRP A 11 11.08 -13.76 20.68
N LEU A 12 11.26 -15.09 20.74
CA LEU A 12 12.58 -15.71 20.59
C LEU A 12 13.15 -15.43 19.20
N LEU A 13 12.32 -15.51 18.16
CA LEU A 13 12.73 -15.19 16.78
C LEU A 13 13.14 -13.73 16.65
N ILE A 14 12.35 -12.78 17.17
CA ILE A 14 12.70 -11.36 17.11
C ILE A 14 13.95 -11.08 17.94
N GLY A 15 14.06 -11.64 19.14
CA GLY A 15 15.25 -11.50 19.99
C GLY A 15 16.50 -12.00 19.28
N THR A 16 16.43 -13.16 18.62
CA THR A 16 17.57 -13.72 17.87
C THR A 16 17.90 -12.90 16.62
N VAL A 17 16.90 -12.41 15.88
CA VAL A 17 17.10 -11.51 14.73
C VAL A 17 17.75 -10.20 15.18
N VAL A 18 17.23 -9.57 16.23
CA VAL A 18 17.75 -8.33 16.79
C VAL A 18 19.18 -8.51 17.29
N TYR A 19 19.45 -9.59 18.03
CA TYR A 19 20.79 -9.92 18.51
C TYR A 19 21.77 -10.15 17.34
N SER A 20 21.35 -10.91 16.31
CA SER A 20 22.15 -11.14 15.11
C SER A 20 22.45 -9.84 14.37
N LEU A 21 21.45 -8.97 14.22
CA LEU A 21 21.59 -7.67 13.57
C LEU A 21 22.55 -6.77 14.35
N PHE A 22 22.40 -6.73 15.68
CA PHE A 22 23.30 -5.99 16.55
C PHE A 22 24.74 -6.48 16.41
N GLN A 23 25.00 -7.78 16.51
CA GLN A 23 26.36 -8.32 16.36
C GLN A 23 26.98 -8.07 14.99
N ARG A 24 26.18 -8.05 13.92
CA ARG A 24 26.71 -7.87 12.56
C ARG A 24 26.99 -6.41 12.21
N PHE A 25 26.07 -5.51 12.57
CA PHE A 25 26.10 -4.12 12.13
C PHE A 25 26.69 -3.16 13.17
N TYR A 26 26.67 -3.49 14.47
CA TYR A 26 27.24 -2.64 15.51
C TYR A 26 28.78 -2.54 15.46
N PRO A 27 29.54 -3.64 15.29
CA PRO A 27 31.00 -3.56 15.26
C PRO A 27 31.54 -2.82 14.02
N THR A 28 30.91 -3.03 12.87
CA THR A 28 31.38 -2.57 11.55
C THR A 28 30.79 -1.21 11.15
N GLY A 29 29.77 -0.71 11.84
CA GLY A 29 29.09 0.53 11.50
C GLY A 29 29.80 1.81 11.96
N ASN A 30 29.59 2.89 11.21
CA ASN A 30 29.98 4.25 11.59
C ASN A 30 29.21 4.72 12.85
N PHE A 31 29.71 5.75 13.54
CA PHE A 31 29.07 6.31 14.74
C PHE A 31 27.56 6.55 14.57
N VAL A 32 27.15 7.17 13.47
CA VAL A 32 25.73 7.42 13.15
C VAL A 32 24.94 6.11 12.99
N GLY A 33 25.51 5.12 12.32
CA GLY A 33 24.86 3.81 12.14
C GLY A 33 24.65 3.09 13.47
N ARG A 34 25.65 3.15 14.37
CA ARG A 34 25.52 2.60 15.73
C ARG A 34 24.43 3.31 16.51
N LEU A 35 24.36 4.63 16.42
CA LEU A 35 23.33 5.44 17.08
C LEU A 35 21.93 5.06 16.58
N VAL A 36 21.73 4.92 15.26
CA VAL A 36 20.45 4.49 14.68
C VAL A 36 20.05 3.10 15.18
N ILE A 37 20.99 2.14 15.24
CA ILE A 37 20.71 0.79 15.77
C ILE A 37 20.28 0.85 17.23
N VAL A 38 20.97 1.65 18.05
CA VAL A 38 20.61 1.83 19.46
C VAL A 38 19.22 2.47 19.61
N ILE A 39 18.89 3.48 18.79
CA ILE A 39 17.54 4.06 18.76
C ILE A 39 16.51 2.99 18.41
N VAL A 40 16.74 2.20 17.36
CA VAL A 40 15.82 1.13 16.95
C VAL A 40 15.63 0.12 18.08
N LEU A 41 16.71 -0.28 18.75
CA LEU A 41 16.65 -1.16 19.93
C LEU A 41 15.82 -0.56 21.07
N ILE A 42 16.02 0.72 21.36
CA ILE A 42 15.26 1.45 22.38
C ILE A 42 13.78 1.50 22.01
N VAL A 43 13.45 1.83 20.75
CA VAL A 43 12.06 1.84 20.27
C VAL A 43 11.42 0.46 20.40
N ILE A 44 12.14 -0.59 20.03
CA ILE A 44 11.68 -1.97 20.20
C ILE A 44 11.45 -2.28 21.69
N ALA A 45 12.39 -1.93 22.58
CA ALA A 45 12.24 -2.15 24.02
C ALA A 45 11.07 -1.36 24.63
N LEU A 46 10.87 -0.10 24.23
CA LEU A 46 9.76 0.74 24.66
C LEU A 46 8.42 0.25 24.13
N ALA A 47 8.38 -0.27 22.89
CA ALA A 47 7.24 -0.97 22.32
C ALA A 47 6.80 -2.18 23.14
N PHE A 48 7.68 -2.71 23.99
CA PHE A 48 7.40 -3.83 24.86
C PHE A 48 7.10 -3.45 26.30
N LEU A 49 7.83 -2.50 26.88
CA LEU A 49 7.58 -2.07 28.26
C LEU A 49 6.27 -1.28 28.36
N ASN A 50 6.03 -0.36 27.43
CA ASN A 50 4.89 0.58 27.49
C ASN A 50 4.20 0.70 26.12
N PRO A 51 3.52 -0.35 25.65
CA PRO A 51 2.87 -0.38 24.33
C PRO A 51 1.62 0.51 24.22
N ASN A 52 1.16 1.10 25.32
CA ASN A 52 -0.04 1.95 25.35
C ASN A 52 0.27 3.41 24.97
N GLU A 53 1.55 3.79 24.93
CA GLU A 53 1.97 5.15 24.64
C GLU A 53 1.79 5.48 23.14
N PRO A 54 1.01 6.52 22.78
CA PRO A 54 0.81 6.90 21.38
C PRO A 54 2.12 7.31 20.68
N ALA A 55 3.09 7.82 21.46
CA ALA A 55 4.43 8.11 21.00
C ALA A 55 5.15 6.84 20.50
N VAL A 56 5.00 5.72 21.21
CA VAL A 56 5.64 4.45 20.87
C VAL A 56 5.03 3.84 19.61
N ALA A 57 3.71 3.95 19.43
CA ALA A 57 3.04 3.56 18.18
C ALA A 57 3.54 4.39 16.97
N SER A 58 3.77 5.68 17.18
CA SER A 58 4.33 6.58 16.16
C SER A 58 5.78 6.22 15.82
N LEU A 59 6.59 5.92 16.84
CA LEU A 59 7.97 5.45 16.65
C LEU A 59 8.03 4.09 15.94
N TRP A 60 7.11 3.18 16.25
CA TRP A 60 7.01 1.91 15.54
C TRP A 60 6.73 2.10 14.04
N ARG A 61 5.82 3.01 13.68
CA ARG A 61 5.54 3.36 12.27
C ARG A 61 6.76 3.94 11.55
N MET A 62 7.56 4.73 12.25
CA MET A 62 8.79 5.28 11.71
C MET A 62 9.83 4.18 11.47
N VAL A 63 10.01 3.28 12.43
CA VAL A 63 10.95 2.15 12.33
C VAL A 63 10.48 1.11 11.31
N SER A 64 9.18 0.96 11.11
CA SER A 64 8.59 0.00 10.16
C SER A 64 8.50 0.55 8.73
N PHE A 65 8.69 1.86 8.53
CA PHE A 65 8.78 2.48 7.21
C PHE A 65 9.67 1.72 6.20
N PRO A 66 10.95 1.38 6.51
CA PRO A 66 11.81 0.59 5.63
C PRO A 66 11.27 -0.78 5.26
N LEU A 67 10.35 -1.35 6.04
CA LEU A 67 9.78 -2.66 5.78
C LEU A 67 8.63 -2.60 4.77
N LYS A 68 8.07 -1.40 4.51
CA LYS A 68 7.04 -1.21 3.49
C LYS A 68 7.66 -1.24 2.10
N PRO A 69 6.95 -1.74 1.06
CA PRO A 69 7.51 -1.85 -0.28
C PRO A 69 8.12 -0.53 -0.79
N LEU A 70 7.40 0.58 -0.64
CA LEU A 70 7.87 1.91 -1.02
C LEU A 70 9.07 2.37 -0.19
N GLY A 71 9.04 2.17 1.13
CA GLY A 71 10.14 2.57 2.01
C GLY A 71 11.42 1.77 1.73
N ALA A 72 11.29 0.46 1.51
CA ALA A 72 12.37 -0.43 1.12
C ALA A 72 13.01 0.02 -0.20
N SER A 73 12.20 0.29 -1.23
CA SER A 73 12.72 0.76 -2.52
C SER A 73 13.42 2.11 -2.40
N VAL A 74 12.84 3.06 -1.66
CA VAL A 74 13.45 4.40 -1.46
C VAL A 74 14.79 4.29 -0.75
N LEU A 75 14.91 3.48 0.31
CA LEU A 75 16.20 3.31 0.99
C LEU A 75 17.24 2.63 0.12
N MET A 76 16.84 1.60 -0.64
CA MET A 76 17.74 0.96 -1.60
C MET A 76 18.22 1.96 -2.66
N LEU A 77 17.34 2.82 -3.17
CA LEU A 77 17.70 3.90 -4.11
C LEU A 77 18.64 4.92 -3.48
N ILE A 78 18.42 5.33 -2.23
CA ILE A 78 19.33 6.24 -1.52
C ILE A 78 20.72 5.60 -1.38
N PHE A 79 20.80 4.33 -1.00
CA PHE A 79 22.09 3.64 -0.90
C PHE A 79 22.74 3.37 -2.27
N ALA A 80 21.95 3.12 -3.31
CA ALA A 80 22.44 3.01 -4.68
C ALA A 80 23.00 4.36 -5.16
N ALA A 81 22.31 5.46 -4.86
CA ALA A 81 22.73 6.81 -5.23
C ALA A 81 24.05 7.21 -4.57
N GLN A 82 24.29 6.81 -3.31
CA GLN A 82 25.56 7.00 -2.62
C GLN A 82 26.75 6.27 -3.28
N ARG A 83 26.47 5.30 -4.16
CA ARG A 83 27.47 4.52 -4.90
C ARG A 83 27.69 5.05 -6.33
N ILE A 84 27.12 6.20 -6.69
CA ILE A 84 27.37 6.84 -7.97
C ILE A 84 28.70 7.59 -7.90
N LYS A 85 29.70 7.14 -8.66
CA LYS A 85 31.02 7.78 -8.76
C LYS A 85 31.53 7.74 -10.19
N GLY A 86 32.18 8.81 -10.62
CA GLY A 86 32.87 8.85 -11.93
C GLY A 86 31.96 8.59 -13.15
N GLY A 87 30.66 8.88 -13.06
CA GLY A 87 29.70 8.65 -14.14
C GLY A 87 29.11 7.23 -14.21
N GLY A 88 29.45 6.34 -13.28
CA GLY A 88 28.90 4.99 -13.16
C GLY A 88 28.35 4.67 -11.77
N ILE A 89 27.69 3.52 -11.63
CA ILE A 89 27.21 2.99 -10.35
C ILE A 89 28.18 1.90 -9.88
N ASP A 90 28.94 2.18 -8.81
CA ASP A 90 29.85 1.21 -8.20
C ASP A 90 29.08 0.01 -7.61
N LYS A 91 29.69 -1.17 -7.58
CA LYS A 91 29.11 -2.33 -6.89
C LYS A 91 29.15 -2.10 -5.36
N PRO A 92 28.09 -2.45 -4.61
CA PRO A 92 26.88 -3.16 -5.02
C PRO A 92 25.71 -2.25 -5.46
N GLY A 93 25.93 -0.96 -5.73
CA GLY A 93 24.89 0.01 -6.07
C GLY A 93 23.99 -0.41 -7.24
N GLY A 94 24.53 -1.05 -8.27
CA GLY A 94 23.72 -1.59 -9.38
C GLY A 94 22.73 -2.67 -8.92
N TYR A 95 23.12 -3.54 -7.98
CA TYR A 95 22.20 -4.54 -7.40
C TYR A 95 21.13 -3.88 -6.54
N LEU A 96 21.50 -2.86 -5.75
CA LEU A 96 20.55 -2.12 -4.93
C LEU A 96 19.51 -1.40 -5.79
N LEU A 97 19.93 -0.77 -6.89
CA LEU A 97 19.03 -0.15 -7.87
C LEU A 97 18.10 -1.19 -8.51
N GLY A 98 18.65 -2.33 -8.96
CA GLY A 98 17.87 -3.41 -9.55
C GLY A 98 16.79 -3.91 -8.59
N TRP A 99 17.17 -4.22 -7.34
CA TRP A 99 16.21 -4.66 -6.32
C TRP A 99 15.17 -3.60 -5.98
N ALA A 100 15.57 -2.33 -5.87
CA ALA A 100 14.62 -1.25 -5.62
C ALA A 100 13.56 -1.17 -6.72
N LEU A 101 13.98 -1.23 -7.98
CA LEU A 101 13.07 -1.22 -9.13
C LEU A 101 12.20 -2.47 -9.16
N THR A 102 12.75 -3.65 -8.88
CA THR A 102 11.96 -4.89 -8.82
C THR A 102 10.88 -4.82 -7.74
N ILE A 103 11.21 -4.35 -6.53
CA ILE A 103 10.24 -4.19 -5.43
C ILE A 103 9.14 -3.21 -5.83
N LEU A 104 9.51 -2.08 -6.41
CA LEU A 104 8.55 -1.06 -6.83
C LEU A 104 7.65 -1.57 -7.95
N LEU A 105 8.22 -2.28 -8.93
CA LEU A 105 7.47 -2.85 -10.05
C LEU A 105 6.48 -3.90 -9.55
N LEU A 106 6.92 -4.89 -8.75
CA LEU A 106 6.05 -5.89 -8.15
C LEU A 106 4.95 -5.24 -7.30
N SER A 107 5.30 -4.32 -6.42
CA SER A 107 4.33 -3.70 -5.51
C SER A 107 3.33 -2.79 -6.24
N SER A 108 3.70 -2.29 -7.42
CA SER A 108 2.86 -1.41 -8.24
C SER A 108 1.98 -2.20 -9.23
N THR A 109 2.15 -3.53 -9.35
CA THR A 109 1.36 -4.34 -10.29
C THR A 109 0.00 -4.75 -9.72
N PRO A 110 -1.13 -4.40 -10.38
CA PRO A 110 -2.48 -4.74 -9.91
C PRO A 110 -2.70 -6.24 -9.66
N ALA A 111 -2.08 -7.10 -10.49
CA ALA A 111 -2.11 -8.55 -10.29
C ALA A 111 -1.59 -8.98 -8.91
N ILE A 112 -0.59 -8.28 -8.37
CA ILE A 112 -0.01 -8.59 -7.06
C ILE A 112 -0.94 -8.09 -5.95
N ALA A 113 -1.47 -6.88 -6.08
CA ALA A 113 -2.47 -6.37 -5.14
C ALA A 113 -3.69 -7.29 -5.02
N TYR A 114 -4.15 -7.84 -6.14
CA TYR A 114 -5.26 -8.79 -6.16
C TYR A 114 -5.02 -10.01 -5.25
N PHE A 115 -3.82 -10.59 -5.26
CA PHE A 115 -3.48 -11.70 -4.36
C PHE A 115 -3.34 -11.24 -2.91
N LEU A 116 -2.75 -10.07 -2.67
CA LEU A 116 -2.57 -9.53 -1.32
C LEU A 116 -3.90 -9.18 -0.62
N VAL A 117 -4.86 -8.61 -1.34
CA VAL A 117 -6.18 -8.22 -0.78
C VAL A 117 -7.02 -9.44 -0.43
N ARG A 118 -6.87 -10.54 -1.17
CA ARG A 118 -7.57 -11.81 -0.90
C ARG A 118 -6.96 -12.61 0.24
N ALA A 119 -5.80 -12.20 0.74
CA ALA A 119 -5.21 -12.87 1.89
C ALA A 119 -6.10 -12.61 3.13
N PRO A 120 -6.44 -13.64 3.92
CA PRO A 120 -7.39 -13.52 5.04
C PRO A 120 -7.06 -12.40 6.02
N ILE A 121 -5.78 -12.07 6.11
CA ILE A 121 -5.18 -11.14 7.05
C ILE A 121 -5.43 -9.68 6.61
N ALA A 122 -5.52 -9.42 5.30
CA ALA A 122 -5.81 -8.10 4.75
C ALA A 122 -7.28 -7.68 4.98
N THR A 123 -8.22 -8.63 4.91
CA THR A 123 -9.66 -8.39 5.12
C THR A 123 -10.01 -8.10 6.58
N VAL A 124 -9.28 -8.70 7.54
CA VAL A 124 -9.58 -8.57 8.97
C VAL A 124 -8.91 -7.33 9.59
N GLY A 125 -7.72 -6.94 9.11
CA GLY A 125 -6.90 -5.91 9.75
C GLY A 125 -7.23 -4.46 9.37
N ASN A 126 -7.95 -4.23 8.27
CA ASN A 126 -8.27 -2.87 7.82
C ASN A 126 -9.76 -2.72 7.44
N PRO A 127 -10.56 -1.99 8.26
CA PRO A 127 -11.97 -1.78 7.97
C PRO A 127 -12.21 -0.96 6.70
N GLN A 128 -11.22 -0.21 6.19
CA GLN A 128 -11.35 0.49 4.90
C GLN A 128 -11.27 -0.46 3.70
N LEU A 129 -10.37 -1.46 3.75
CA LEU A 129 -10.30 -2.51 2.72
C LEU A 129 -11.55 -3.41 2.78
N ALA A 130 -12.03 -3.73 3.99
CA ALA A 130 -13.31 -4.42 4.17
C ALA A 130 -14.53 -3.53 3.86
N ALA A 131 -14.43 -2.20 3.99
CA ALA A 131 -15.48 -1.27 3.60
C ALA A 131 -15.57 -1.15 2.07
N LEU A 132 -14.46 -1.28 1.34
CA LEU A 132 -14.50 -1.44 -0.11
C LEU A 132 -15.26 -2.71 -0.51
N GLU A 133 -15.10 -3.81 0.25
CA GLU A 133 -15.96 -5.00 0.07
C GLU A 133 -17.42 -4.69 0.42
N ARG A 134 -17.71 -4.02 1.54
CA ARG A 134 -19.10 -3.68 1.95
C ARG A 134 -19.81 -2.72 1.00
N VAL A 135 -19.11 -1.73 0.44
CA VAL A 135 -19.67 -0.82 -0.56
C VAL A 135 -20.04 -1.59 -1.82
N GLU A 136 -19.25 -2.59 -2.22
CA GLU A 136 -19.59 -3.47 -3.33
C GLU A 136 -20.79 -4.39 -3.01
N TYR A 137 -20.85 -4.97 -1.81
CA TYR A 137 -22.05 -5.72 -1.38
C TYR A 137 -23.29 -4.84 -1.31
N MET A 138 -23.16 -3.57 -0.92
CA MET A 138 -24.25 -2.61 -0.91
C MET A 138 -24.63 -2.17 -2.33
N ARG A 139 -23.67 -2.09 -3.25
CA ARG A 139 -23.89 -1.81 -4.68
C ARG A 139 -24.61 -2.98 -5.37
N LEU A 140 -24.22 -4.22 -5.06
CA LEU A 140 -24.89 -5.45 -5.47
C LEU A 140 -26.29 -5.59 -4.84
N ALA A 141 -26.46 -5.19 -3.58
CA ALA A 141 -27.76 -5.17 -2.91
C ALA A 141 -28.66 -4.02 -3.39
N SER A 142 -28.10 -2.90 -3.83
CA SER A 142 -28.85 -1.84 -4.54
C SER A 142 -29.14 -2.18 -6.01
N GLY A 143 -28.51 -3.25 -6.52
CA GLY A 143 -28.72 -3.78 -7.87
C GLY A 143 -29.84 -4.82 -7.96
N SER A 144 -30.54 -5.14 -6.87
CA SER A 144 -31.66 -6.10 -6.86
C SER A 144 -33.03 -5.45 -7.05
N GLY A 145 -33.08 -4.25 -7.65
CA GLY A 145 -34.28 -3.63 -8.18
C GLY A 145 -34.32 -3.69 -9.71
N GLN A 146 -34.92 -4.77 -10.22
CA GLN A 146 -35.46 -4.93 -11.58
C GLN A 146 -34.49 -5.33 -12.73
N LEU A 147 -34.78 -6.51 -13.29
CA LEU A 147 -34.08 -7.23 -14.35
C LEU A 147 -34.36 -6.63 -15.74
N THR A 148 -33.31 -6.26 -16.47
CA THR A 148 -33.12 -6.59 -17.91
C THR A 148 -31.62 -6.56 -18.24
N PRO A 149 -31.08 -7.55 -18.98
CA PRO A 149 -29.68 -7.53 -19.41
C PRO A 149 -29.56 -6.56 -20.58
N SER A 150 -29.35 -5.28 -20.32
CA SER A 150 -29.04 -4.33 -21.38
C SER A 150 -27.54 -4.45 -21.69
N SER A 151 -27.25 -5.08 -22.82
CA SER A 151 -26.09 -4.78 -23.66
C SER A 151 -25.66 -3.32 -23.53
N GLU A 152 -24.35 -3.09 -23.58
CA GLU A 152 -23.71 -1.78 -23.76
C GLU A 152 -24.61 -0.84 -24.59
N THR A 153 -25.41 -0.02 -23.90
CA THR A 153 -26.34 0.88 -24.57
C THR A 153 -25.57 2.15 -24.81
N LEU A 154 -25.12 2.30 -26.06
CA LEU A 154 -24.69 3.57 -26.64
C LEU A 154 -25.82 4.58 -26.44
N VAL A 155 -25.69 5.43 -25.43
CA VAL A 155 -26.52 6.61 -25.27
C VAL A 155 -25.98 7.67 -26.23
N ALA A 156 -26.60 7.78 -27.40
CA ALA A 156 -26.42 8.93 -28.28
C ALA A 156 -27.20 10.10 -27.69
N LEU A 157 -26.48 11.08 -27.11
CA LEU A 157 -27.06 12.37 -26.76
C LEU A 157 -27.28 13.17 -28.05
N GLY A 158 -28.55 13.45 -28.37
CA GLY A 158 -28.92 14.38 -29.43
C GLY A 158 -28.49 15.82 -29.09
N PRO A 159 -28.39 16.72 -30.09
CA PRO A 159 -27.90 18.07 -29.87
C PRO A 159 -29.00 18.89 -29.19
N GLU A 160 -28.88 19.10 -27.88
CA GLU A 160 -29.71 20.08 -27.18
C GLU A 160 -28.95 21.41 -27.12
N ASN A 161 -29.46 22.35 -27.90
CA ASN A 161 -28.95 23.69 -28.07
C ASN A 161 -29.38 24.53 -26.85
N THR A 162 -28.55 24.67 -25.82
CA THR A 162 -28.75 25.71 -24.78
C THR A 162 -27.43 26.17 -24.19
N ILE A 163 -26.97 27.31 -24.73
CA ILE A 163 -26.41 28.50 -24.06
C ILE A 163 -25.57 28.21 -22.80
N GLY A 164 -24.27 28.49 -22.92
CA GLY A 164 -23.26 28.27 -21.91
C GLY A 164 -23.57 28.86 -20.54
N ASN A 165 -23.32 28.04 -19.53
CA ASN A 165 -22.96 28.50 -18.20
C ASN A 165 -21.86 27.57 -17.67
N VAL A 166 -20.61 27.96 -17.93
CA VAL A 166 -19.43 27.32 -17.33
C VAL A 166 -19.41 27.75 -15.87
N SER A 167 -20.06 26.98 -15.00
CA SER A 167 -19.83 27.09 -13.55
C SER A 167 -18.54 26.35 -13.20
N ASP A 168 -17.42 26.96 -13.59
CA ASP A 168 -16.13 26.75 -12.95
C ASP A 168 -16.22 27.25 -11.50
N PHE A 169 -15.42 26.67 -10.60
CA PHE A 169 -15.36 26.96 -9.16
C PHE A 169 -16.46 26.35 -8.26
N ALA A 170 -16.48 25.02 -8.17
CA ALA A 170 -16.83 24.37 -6.91
C ALA A 170 -15.58 24.35 -5.99
N ALA A 171 -15.52 25.35 -5.11
CA ALA A 171 -14.86 25.40 -3.79
C ALA A 171 -13.65 24.49 -3.50
N ASN A 172 -12.56 25.11 -3.05
CA ASN A 172 -11.36 24.57 -2.39
C ASN A 172 -11.58 23.30 -1.54
N GLY A 173 -11.71 22.15 -2.20
CA GLY A 173 -11.83 20.84 -1.58
C GLY A 173 -11.09 19.84 -2.44
N ILE A 174 -10.09 19.18 -1.85
CA ILE A 174 -9.49 17.98 -2.44
C ILE A 174 -10.65 16.99 -2.61
N LEU A 175 -11.08 16.76 -3.86
CA LEU A 175 -12.19 15.87 -4.14
C LEU A 175 -11.86 14.47 -3.60
N PRO A 176 -12.75 13.85 -2.82
CA PRO A 176 -12.57 12.46 -2.39
C PRO A 176 -12.50 11.54 -3.61
N ALA A 177 -11.69 10.48 -3.55
CA ALA A 177 -11.36 9.61 -4.69
C ALA A 177 -12.59 9.04 -5.44
N ALA A 178 -13.75 8.92 -4.77
CA ALA A 178 -15.00 8.49 -5.40
C ALA A 178 -15.53 9.49 -6.45
N ASP A 179 -15.28 10.78 -6.27
CA ASP A 179 -15.70 11.84 -7.20
C ASP A 179 -14.67 12.08 -8.31
N MET A 180 -13.42 11.62 -8.16
CA MET A 180 -12.44 11.60 -9.27
C MET A 180 -12.85 10.64 -10.39
N VAL A 181 -13.51 9.53 -10.05
CA VAL A 181 -14.12 8.63 -11.05
C VAL A 181 -15.22 9.37 -11.81
N ARG A 182 -16.01 10.20 -11.12
CA ARG A 182 -17.06 11.03 -11.75
C ARG A 182 -16.51 12.20 -12.57
N SER A 183 -15.44 12.86 -12.13
CA SER A 183 -14.79 13.92 -12.91
C SER A 183 -14.07 13.36 -14.15
N THR A 184 -13.59 12.13 -14.09
CA THR A 184 -13.05 11.41 -15.26
C THR A 184 -14.15 11.09 -16.27
N ILE A 185 -15.35 10.73 -15.81
CA ILE A 185 -16.54 10.57 -16.67
C ILE A 185 -16.99 11.93 -17.24
N ALA A 186 -16.90 13.02 -16.47
CA ALA A 186 -17.21 14.37 -16.95
C ALA A 186 -16.22 14.88 -18.02
N LEU A 187 -14.94 14.49 -17.97
CA LEU A 187 -13.96 14.81 -19.03
C LEU A 187 -14.14 13.95 -20.30
N ASN A 188 -14.91 12.85 -20.22
CA ASN A 188 -15.22 12.00 -21.37
C ASN A 188 -16.30 12.59 -22.30
N GLN A 189 -16.83 13.79 -21.97
CA GLN A 189 -17.72 14.56 -22.85
C GLN A 189 -17.07 14.90 -24.21
N PHE A 190 -15.73 14.81 -24.32
CA PHE A 190 -14.98 15.03 -25.55
C PHE A 190 -14.74 13.75 -26.39
N GLY A 191 -15.36 12.61 -26.05
CA GLY A 191 -15.21 11.36 -26.82
C GLY A 191 -13.79 10.78 -26.80
N VAL A 192 -12.96 11.20 -25.84
CA VAL A 192 -11.59 10.72 -25.69
C VAL A 192 -11.63 9.32 -25.08
N LYS A 193 -11.41 8.31 -25.92
CA LYS A 193 -11.34 6.90 -25.49
C LYS A 193 -10.11 6.71 -24.60
N VAL A 194 -10.30 6.89 -23.29
CA VAL A 194 -9.26 6.65 -22.28
C VAL A 194 -8.89 5.16 -22.35
N PRO A 195 -7.61 4.83 -22.58
CA PRO A 195 -7.19 3.45 -22.64
C PRO A 195 -7.52 2.71 -21.33
N PRO A 196 -8.00 1.46 -21.38
CA PRO A 196 -8.44 0.72 -20.21
C PRO A 196 -7.35 0.57 -19.13
N TYR A 197 -6.07 0.67 -19.50
CA TYR A 197 -4.96 0.62 -18.55
C TYR A 197 -4.86 1.85 -17.62
N LEU A 198 -5.46 2.99 -17.98
CA LEU A 198 -5.47 4.20 -17.12
C LEU A 198 -6.61 4.20 -16.10
N LEU A 199 -7.57 3.27 -16.23
CA LEU A 199 -8.76 3.14 -15.38
C LEU A 199 -8.68 1.87 -14.51
N GLN A 200 -7.47 1.41 -14.20
CA GLN A 200 -7.25 0.17 -13.47
C GLN A 200 -7.50 0.32 -11.98
N ASN A 201 -8.65 -0.15 -11.53
CA ASN A 201 -8.91 -0.36 -10.11
C ASN A 201 -8.61 -1.83 -9.73
N PRO A 202 -7.73 -2.09 -8.74
CA PRO A 202 -7.48 -3.44 -8.23
C PRO A 202 -8.73 -4.17 -7.74
N GLN A 203 -9.77 -3.43 -7.31
CA GLN A 203 -11.02 -4.02 -6.82
C GLN A 203 -11.85 -4.64 -7.96
N ASP A 204 -11.82 -4.05 -9.16
CA ASP A 204 -12.56 -4.54 -10.32
C ASP A 204 -12.00 -5.86 -10.86
N ILE A 205 -10.72 -6.17 -10.59
CA ILE A 205 -10.06 -7.45 -10.94
C ILE A 205 -10.81 -8.63 -10.29
N ARG A 206 -11.44 -8.40 -9.13
CA ARG A 206 -12.20 -9.44 -8.42
C ARG A 206 -13.36 -9.99 -9.25
N ASN A 207 -14.02 -9.12 -10.01
CA ASN A 207 -15.21 -9.44 -10.79
C ASN A 207 -14.87 -9.80 -12.25
N ARG A 208 -13.87 -9.12 -12.83
CA ARG A 208 -13.50 -9.30 -14.25
C ARG A 208 -12.44 -10.39 -14.51
N GLY A 209 -11.79 -10.89 -13.46
CA GLY A 209 -10.64 -11.79 -13.55
C GLY A 209 -9.34 -11.08 -13.89
N LEU A 210 -8.23 -11.83 -13.85
CA LEU A 210 -6.88 -11.30 -14.14
C LEU A 210 -6.70 -11.13 -15.65
N ARG A 211 -6.23 -9.96 -16.08
CA ARG A 211 -5.97 -9.65 -17.49
C ARG A 211 -4.51 -9.24 -17.69
N ILE A 212 -4.06 -9.25 -18.94
CA ILE A 212 -2.70 -8.83 -19.31
C ILE A 212 -2.46 -7.35 -18.95
N GLU A 213 -3.51 -6.53 -19.06
CA GLU A 213 -3.46 -5.14 -18.65
C GLU A 213 -3.18 -4.96 -17.15
N ASP A 214 -3.61 -5.90 -16.28
CA ASP A 214 -3.35 -5.84 -14.83
C ASP A 214 -1.88 -6.05 -14.44
N PHE A 215 -0.99 -6.27 -15.43
CA PHE A 215 0.46 -6.30 -15.23
C PHE A 215 1.12 -4.92 -15.38
N VAL A 216 0.37 -3.90 -15.81
CA VAL A 216 0.87 -2.53 -15.94
C VAL A 216 0.99 -1.89 -14.55
N PRO A 217 2.17 -1.39 -14.15
CA PRO A 217 2.36 -0.74 -12.86
C PRO A 217 1.50 0.54 -12.69
N SER A 218 0.87 0.72 -11.53
CA SER A 218 0.12 1.94 -11.19
C SER A 218 0.35 2.42 -9.75
N ALA A 219 0.37 3.75 -9.57
CA ALA A 219 0.59 4.38 -8.27
C ALA A 219 -0.52 4.07 -7.26
N GLU A 220 -1.78 3.96 -7.72
CA GLU A 220 -2.91 3.55 -6.89
C GLU A 220 -2.71 2.14 -6.34
N THR A 221 -2.23 1.21 -7.17
CA THR A 221 -1.91 -0.14 -6.73
C THR A 221 -0.79 -0.15 -5.69
N LEU A 222 0.25 0.65 -5.89
CA LEU A 222 1.34 0.80 -4.91
C LEU A 222 0.82 1.28 -3.55
N GLN A 223 -0.18 2.17 -3.54
CA GLN A 223 -0.83 2.62 -2.32
C GLN A 223 -1.61 1.48 -1.65
N VAL A 224 -2.41 0.73 -2.41
CA VAL A 224 -3.17 -0.42 -1.88
C VAL A 224 -2.24 -1.48 -1.29
N THR A 225 -1.18 -1.87 -2.00
CA THR A 225 -0.20 -2.85 -1.48
C THR A 225 0.52 -2.34 -0.24
N THR A 226 0.86 -1.05 -0.20
CA THR A 226 1.46 -0.42 0.99
C THR A 226 0.49 -0.41 2.18
N GLN A 227 -0.80 -0.12 1.96
CA GLN A 227 -1.82 -0.16 3.01
C GLN A 227 -2.05 -1.58 3.55
N VAL A 228 -2.07 -2.57 2.67
CA VAL A 228 -2.16 -3.97 3.07
C VAL A 228 -0.95 -4.35 3.91
N TRP A 229 0.26 -3.97 3.49
CA TRP A 229 1.49 -4.23 4.25
C TRP A 229 1.51 -3.54 5.61
N GLU A 230 1.00 -2.31 5.69
CA GLU A 230 0.84 -1.59 6.96
C GLU A 230 -0.08 -2.35 7.93
N SER A 231 -1.18 -2.92 7.40
CA SER A 231 -2.10 -3.74 8.19
C SER A 231 -1.39 -4.97 8.77
N TYR A 232 -0.56 -5.65 7.98
CA TYR A 232 0.25 -6.77 8.47
C TYR A 232 1.21 -6.36 9.59
N LEU A 233 1.95 -5.28 9.39
CA LEU A 233 2.91 -4.78 10.38
C LEU A 233 2.20 -4.35 11.68
N ASN A 234 1.02 -3.75 11.58
CA ASN A 234 0.20 -3.38 12.73
C ASN A 234 -0.33 -4.63 13.45
N GLN A 235 -0.74 -5.66 12.72
CA GLN A 235 -1.19 -6.90 13.34
C GLN A 235 -0.06 -7.65 14.05
N ILE A 236 1.14 -7.67 13.48
CA ILE A 236 2.34 -8.19 14.15
C ILE A 236 2.58 -7.41 15.44
N TYR A 237 2.51 -6.08 15.39
CA TYR A 237 2.65 -5.22 16.57
C TYR A 237 1.61 -5.52 17.66
N ILE A 238 0.34 -5.66 17.29
CA ILE A 238 -0.75 -6.01 18.24
C ILE A 238 -0.55 -7.42 18.81
N PHE A 239 -0.17 -8.38 17.97
CA PHE A 239 0.07 -9.76 18.39
C PHE A 239 1.22 -9.87 19.39
N LEU A 240 2.29 -9.11 19.15
CA LEU A 240 3.47 -8.98 20.01
C LEU A 240 3.13 -8.39 21.38
N ARG A 241 2.37 -7.29 21.39
CA ARG A 241 1.85 -6.64 22.59
C ARG A 241 0.96 -7.56 23.43
N GLY A 242 0.17 -8.40 22.76
CA GLY A 242 -0.88 -9.20 23.38
C GLY A 242 -2.23 -8.50 23.43
N PRO A 243 -3.32 -9.25 23.68
CA PRO A 243 -4.67 -8.70 23.65
C PRO A 243 -4.83 -7.63 24.72
N GLN A 244 -5.41 -6.49 24.35
CA GLN A 244 -5.97 -5.55 25.31
C GLN A 244 -7.09 -6.29 26.06
N ARG A 245 -6.92 -6.43 27.37
CA ARG A 245 -8.03 -6.79 28.25
C ARG A 245 -8.67 -5.51 28.75
#